data_AF-A0A3C1ZC63-F1
#
_entry.id   AF-A0A3C1ZC63-F1
#
_cell.length_a   1.000
_cell.length_b   1.000
_cell.length_c   1.000
_cell.angle_alpha   90.00
_cell.angle_beta   90.00
_cell.angle_gamma   90.00
#
_symmetry.space_group_name_H-M   'P 1'
#
loop_
_entity.id
_entity.type
_entity.pdbx_description
1 polymer ?
#
loop_
_entity_poly.entity_id
_entity_poly.type
_entity_poly.pdbx_seq_one_letter_code
_entity_poly.pdbx_strand_id
1 'polypeptide(L)'
;MEWNRLISDKRLGLEHYHDDKGGVRSDFERDYDRLVFSSPFRRLQNKTQVFPLPGSIFVHNRLTHSMEVACVGKSLAGEVALRLRKKYAAEPWADRLRDIAEIVAAACLAHDLGNPPFGHSGEKTIGAYFSEGAGMALRQHFTAEQWTDLTHFEGNANSFRTLVHQFNGRRPGGFAMTYSTLATIVKYPYPSAQAGPDGKFGFFTTEQPIFERIATELGILELEPGRYCRHPLVYLLEAADDICYQIMDIEDGHKLRIIDTDETIGLLLAFVDDDRQQHMRRVMETVADPNEKIAYLRSSIVGLLVQQCAMAFVDNEQLIMQGRFNGCLIDHIEPLARSGYRRCA
;
A
#
# COMPACT_ATOMS: atom_id res chain seq x y z
N MET A 1 14.77 14.78 3.17
CA MET A 1 13.36 15.16 2.92
C MET A 1 12.81 15.88 4.14
N GLU A 2 11.71 16.63 4.02
CA GLU A 2 11.13 17.42 5.12
C GLU A 2 9.60 17.27 5.17
N TRP A 3 9.02 17.04 6.36
CA TRP A 3 7.58 16.77 6.52
C TRP A 3 6.68 17.91 6.03
N ASN A 4 7.09 19.16 6.21
CA ASN A 4 6.40 20.35 5.74
C ASN A 4 6.16 20.35 4.20
N ARG A 5 7.03 19.69 3.43
CA ARG A 5 6.93 19.56 1.97
C ARG A 5 6.28 18.24 1.55
N LEU A 6 6.55 17.16 2.29
CA LEU A 6 6.01 15.83 2.02
C LEU A 6 4.50 15.75 2.23
N ILE A 7 3.92 16.61 3.08
CA ILE A 7 2.47 16.71 3.30
C ILE A 7 1.93 17.95 2.56
N SER A 8 1.53 17.72 1.31
CA SER A 8 1.07 18.71 0.34
C SER A 8 -0.28 18.29 -0.25
N ASP A 9 -1.26 19.16 -0.09
CA ASP A 9 -2.60 19.06 -0.65
C ASP A 9 -2.66 19.53 -2.11
N LYS A 10 -1.54 19.96 -2.71
CA LYS A 10 -1.47 20.32 -4.13
C LYS A 10 -1.97 19.16 -5.00
N ARG A 11 -2.88 19.44 -5.92
CA ARG A 11 -3.58 18.43 -6.74
C ARG A 11 -3.05 18.40 -8.17
N LEU A 12 -2.88 17.18 -8.68
CA LEU A 12 -2.46 16.97 -10.07
C LEU A 12 -3.50 17.51 -11.06
N GLY A 13 -3.07 18.35 -11.98
CA GLY A 13 -3.94 19.00 -12.98
C GLY A 13 -4.83 20.11 -12.43
N LEU A 14 -4.68 20.45 -11.14
CA LEU A 14 -5.35 21.55 -10.45
C LEU A 14 -4.33 22.39 -9.67
N GLU A 15 -3.06 22.40 -10.07
CA GLU A 15 -1.97 23.06 -9.34
C GLU A 15 -2.13 24.58 -9.22
N HIS A 16 -2.90 25.18 -10.14
CA HIS A 16 -3.21 26.62 -10.15
C HIS A 16 -4.57 26.93 -9.51
N TYR A 17 -5.31 25.91 -9.06
CA TYR A 17 -6.62 26.06 -8.46
C TYR A 17 -6.50 25.95 -6.94
N HIS A 18 -6.60 27.09 -6.26
CA HIS A 18 -6.71 27.14 -4.81
C HIS A 18 -8.19 27.34 -4.45
N ASP A 19 -8.77 26.37 -3.75
CA ASP A 19 -10.11 26.51 -3.17
C ASP A 19 -9.96 26.95 -1.72
N ASP A 20 -9.96 28.26 -1.48
CA ASP A 20 -9.91 28.85 -0.13
C ASP A 20 -11.19 28.59 0.70
N LYS A 21 -12.16 27.81 0.16
CA LYS A 21 -13.35 27.43 0.90
C LYS A 21 -13.00 26.41 1.98
N GLY A 22 -12.74 26.94 3.17
CA GLY A 22 -12.64 26.20 4.43
C GLY A 22 -13.89 25.34 4.65
N GLY A 23 -13.80 24.08 4.25
CA GLY A 23 -14.78 23.04 4.53
C GLY A 23 -14.31 22.16 5.69
N VAL A 24 -15.23 21.36 6.23
CA VAL A 24 -14.91 20.38 7.28
C VAL A 24 -13.98 19.26 6.77
N ARG A 25 -14.05 18.96 5.45
CA ARG A 25 -13.29 17.87 4.83
C ARG A 25 -11.94 18.32 4.30
N SER A 26 -10.87 17.65 4.72
CA SER A 26 -9.52 17.85 4.18
C SER A 26 -9.42 17.37 2.73
N ASP A 27 -8.43 17.85 1.99
CA ASP A 27 -8.20 17.38 0.63
C ASP A 27 -7.79 15.90 0.55
N PHE A 28 -7.21 15.37 1.62
CA PHE A 28 -6.84 13.96 1.74
C PHE A 28 -8.06 13.06 2.00
N GLU A 29 -9.05 13.53 2.77
CA GLU A 29 -10.34 12.82 2.88
C GLU A 29 -11.07 12.78 1.54
N ARG A 30 -11.01 13.88 0.77
CA ARG A 30 -11.59 13.91 -0.59
C ARG A 30 -10.90 12.92 -1.53
N ASP A 31 -9.60 12.68 -1.37
CA ASP A 31 -8.87 11.65 -2.13
C ASP A 31 -9.42 10.25 -1.82
N TYR A 32 -9.60 9.93 -0.54
CA TYR A 32 -10.22 8.67 -0.11
C TYR A 32 -11.62 8.50 -0.70
N ASP A 33 -12.50 9.51 -0.56
CA ASP A 33 -13.86 9.49 -1.09
C ASP A 33 -13.86 9.25 -2.62
N ARG A 34 -13.00 9.97 -3.35
CA ARG A 34 -12.87 9.84 -4.82
C ARG A 34 -12.56 8.41 -5.23
N LEU A 35 -11.69 7.73 -4.49
CA LEU A 35 -11.34 6.34 -4.75
C LEU A 35 -12.52 5.40 -4.50
N VAL A 36 -13.17 5.51 -3.34
CA VAL A 36 -14.34 4.67 -2.97
C VAL A 36 -15.46 4.75 -4.01
N PHE A 37 -15.75 5.95 -4.53
CA PHE A 37 -16.80 6.13 -5.53
C PHE A 37 -16.37 5.78 -6.96
N SER A 38 -15.11 5.43 -7.19
CA SER A 38 -14.56 5.24 -8.53
C SER A 38 -14.90 3.89 -9.17
N SER A 39 -15.10 3.88 -10.49
CA SER A 39 -15.27 2.63 -11.23
C SER A 39 -14.04 1.69 -11.14
N PRO A 40 -12.78 2.17 -11.22
CA PRO A 40 -11.61 1.33 -11.02
C PRO A 40 -11.62 0.59 -9.68
N PHE A 41 -11.96 1.27 -8.58
CA PHE A 41 -12.03 0.65 -7.26
C PHE A 41 -13.16 -0.37 -7.16
N ARG A 42 -14.37 -0.05 -7.65
CA ARG A 42 -15.50 -1.00 -7.69
C ARG A 42 -15.19 -2.27 -8.48
N ARG A 43 -14.35 -2.20 -9.51
CA ARG A 43 -13.92 -3.38 -10.29
C ARG A 43 -13.08 -4.36 -9.47
N LEU A 44 -12.46 -3.94 -8.37
CA LEU A 44 -11.72 -4.84 -7.48
C LEU A 44 -12.62 -5.92 -6.87
N GLN A 45 -13.93 -5.68 -6.77
CA GLN A 45 -14.89 -6.67 -6.26
C GLN A 45 -14.87 -7.98 -7.06
N ASN A 46 -14.60 -7.88 -8.37
CA ASN A 46 -14.58 -9.03 -9.29
C ASN A 46 -13.15 -9.44 -9.66
N LYS A 47 -12.14 -9.05 -8.87
CA LYS A 47 -10.76 -9.53 -9.02
C LYS A 47 -10.41 -10.43 -7.85
N THR A 48 -9.96 -11.64 -8.16
CA THR A 48 -9.45 -12.60 -7.18
C THR A 48 -8.19 -12.06 -6.50
N GLN A 49 -8.07 -12.40 -5.22
CA GLN A 49 -6.84 -12.21 -4.43
C GLN A 49 -5.98 -13.48 -4.55
N VAL A 50 -5.80 -14.21 -3.46
CA VAL A 50 -5.06 -15.49 -3.38
C VAL A 50 -5.92 -16.65 -3.83
N PHE A 51 -7.16 -16.72 -3.33
CA PHE A 51 -8.07 -17.82 -3.64
C PHE A 51 -9.00 -17.49 -4.83
N PRO A 52 -9.29 -18.47 -5.71
CA PRO A 52 -10.33 -18.31 -6.72
C PRO A 52 -11.68 -18.16 -6.02
N LEU A 53 -12.57 -17.30 -6.56
CA LEU A 53 -13.89 -16.97 -5.98
C LEU A 53 -14.69 -18.25 -5.66
N PRO A 54 -14.73 -18.71 -4.40
CA PRO A 54 -15.46 -19.91 -4.01
C PRO A 54 -16.94 -19.53 -3.90
N GLY A 55 -17.82 -20.23 -4.61
CA GLY A 55 -19.21 -19.82 -4.74
C GLY A 55 -19.94 -19.57 -3.40
N SER A 56 -19.75 -20.41 -2.39
CA SER A 56 -20.50 -20.35 -1.12
C SER A 56 -19.67 -19.99 0.11
N ILE A 57 -18.34 -19.88 0.00
CA ILE A 57 -17.45 -19.54 1.11
C ILE A 57 -16.93 -18.13 0.85
N PHE A 58 -17.18 -17.23 1.81
CA PHE A 58 -16.67 -15.88 1.74
C PHE A 58 -15.16 -15.88 2.01
N VAL A 59 -14.39 -15.56 0.98
CA VAL A 59 -12.95 -15.27 1.06
C VAL A 59 -12.72 -13.88 0.48
N HIS A 60 -11.62 -13.25 0.87
CA HIS A 60 -11.34 -11.88 0.44
C HIS A 60 -11.13 -11.82 -1.07
N ASN A 61 -11.75 -10.83 -1.69
CA ASN A 61 -11.37 -10.34 -3.01
C ASN A 61 -10.49 -9.10 -2.84
N ARG A 62 -9.95 -8.58 -3.94
CA ARG A 62 -9.07 -7.40 -3.87
C ARG A 62 -9.75 -6.15 -3.31
N LEU A 63 -11.07 -6.04 -3.43
CA LEU A 63 -11.81 -4.91 -2.85
C LEU A 63 -11.81 -5.00 -1.33
N THR A 64 -12.22 -6.14 -0.77
CA THR A 64 -12.29 -6.32 0.68
C THR A 64 -10.90 -6.21 1.31
N HIS A 65 -9.89 -6.84 0.69
CA HIS A 65 -8.50 -6.68 1.11
C HIS A 65 -8.06 -5.22 1.12
N SER A 66 -8.26 -4.48 0.03
CA SER A 66 -7.86 -3.07 -0.05
C SER A 66 -8.53 -2.21 1.03
N MET A 67 -9.79 -2.51 1.39
CA MET A 67 -10.47 -1.82 2.49
C MET A 67 -9.84 -2.14 3.85
N GLU A 68 -9.47 -3.39 4.08
CA GLU A 68 -8.84 -3.80 5.33
C GLU A 68 -7.41 -3.25 5.46
N VAL A 69 -6.63 -3.29 4.37
CA VAL A 69 -5.33 -2.59 4.24
C VAL A 69 -5.48 -1.10 4.52
N ALA A 70 -6.56 -0.46 4.06
CA ALA A 70 -6.83 0.94 4.39
C ALA A 70 -7.17 1.17 5.86
N CYS A 71 -7.92 0.28 6.51
CA CYS A 71 -8.19 0.35 7.94
C CYS A 71 -6.91 0.17 8.79
N VAL A 72 -6.08 -0.83 8.46
CA VAL A 72 -4.79 -1.07 9.12
C VAL A 72 -3.84 0.10 8.87
N GLY A 73 -3.71 0.54 7.62
CA GLY A 73 -2.86 1.68 7.23
C GLY A 73 -3.27 2.97 7.93
N LYS A 74 -4.58 3.26 8.04
CA LYS A 74 -5.09 4.43 8.78
C LYS A 74 -4.70 4.38 10.26
N SER A 75 -4.84 3.21 10.88
CA SER A 75 -4.50 3.00 12.30
C SER A 75 -3.00 3.15 12.54
N LEU A 76 -2.18 2.51 11.69
CA LEU A 76 -0.72 2.60 11.71
C LEU A 76 -0.24 4.04 11.55
N ALA A 77 -0.76 4.75 10.55
CA ALA A 77 -0.44 6.14 10.31
C ALA A 77 -0.92 7.07 11.44
N GLY A 78 -2.07 6.79 12.07
CA GLY A 78 -2.53 7.51 13.26
C GLY A 78 -1.57 7.37 14.45
N GLU A 79 -1.04 6.17 14.68
CA GLU A 79 -0.06 5.91 15.75
C GLU A 79 1.28 6.60 15.50
N VAL A 80 1.73 6.65 14.24
CA VAL A 80 2.91 7.42 13.82
C VAL A 80 2.67 8.92 13.99
N ALA A 81 1.52 9.43 13.54
CA ALA A 81 1.15 10.84 13.65
C ALA A 81 1.16 11.30 15.11
N LEU A 82 0.57 10.50 16.00
CA LEU A 82 0.54 10.78 17.44
C LEU A 82 1.95 10.95 18.02
N ARG A 83 2.89 10.07 17.65
CA ARG A 83 4.28 10.09 18.14
C ARG A 83 5.07 11.24 17.53
N LEU A 84 5.00 11.42 16.21
CA LEU A 84 5.73 12.48 15.52
C LEU A 84 5.23 13.88 15.89
N ARG A 85 3.92 14.07 16.11
CA ARG A 85 3.38 15.36 16.58
C ARG A 85 3.90 15.72 17.96
N LYS A 86 4.08 14.74 18.85
CA LYS A 86 4.72 14.96 20.15
C LYS A 86 6.22 15.31 19.98
N LYS A 87 6.94 14.58 19.13
CA LYS A 87 8.36 14.82 18.81
C LYS A 87 8.61 16.22 18.24
N TYR A 88 7.73 16.68 17.35
CA TYR A 88 7.85 17.95 16.63
C TYR A 88 6.88 19.02 17.14
N ALA A 89 6.42 18.95 18.40
CA ALA A 89 5.37 19.83 18.92
C ALA A 89 5.69 21.35 18.84
N ALA A 90 6.97 21.72 18.78
CA ALA A 90 7.41 23.10 18.63
C ALA A 90 7.40 23.60 17.17
N GLU A 91 7.24 22.71 16.21
CA GLU A 91 7.32 23.03 14.79
C GLU A 91 5.97 23.54 14.25
N PRO A 92 5.91 24.69 13.55
CA PRO A 92 4.66 25.25 13.03
C PRO A 92 3.91 24.34 12.05
N TRP A 93 4.64 23.43 11.40
CA TRP A 93 4.08 22.48 10.43
C TRP A 93 3.61 21.17 11.06
N ALA A 94 3.82 20.95 12.37
CA ALA A 94 3.52 19.67 13.02
C ALA A 94 2.06 19.27 12.93
N ASP A 95 1.13 20.22 12.86
CA ASP A 95 -0.30 19.92 12.70
C ASP A 95 -0.63 19.25 11.37
N ARG A 96 0.19 19.43 10.32
CA ARG A 96 0.03 18.71 9.04
C ARG A 96 0.17 17.20 9.20
N LEU A 97 0.92 16.73 10.21
CA LEU A 97 1.08 15.30 10.48
C LEU A 97 -0.25 14.62 10.83
N ARG A 98 -1.31 15.37 11.20
CA ARG A 98 -2.64 14.79 11.42
C ARG A 98 -3.21 14.14 10.15
N ASP A 99 -2.83 14.64 8.98
CA ASP A 99 -3.42 14.26 7.70
C ASP A 99 -2.78 13.00 7.10
N ILE A 100 -1.68 12.48 7.70
CA ILE A 100 -0.99 11.30 7.16
C ILE A 100 -1.87 10.05 7.22
N ALA A 101 -2.82 9.99 8.15
CA ALA A 101 -3.74 8.86 8.28
C ALA A 101 -4.66 8.75 7.07
N GLU A 102 -5.19 9.88 6.60
CA GLU A 102 -6.03 9.98 5.41
C GLU A 102 -5.23 9.72 4.13
N ILE A 103 -3.99 10.22 4.04
CA ILE A 103 -3.09 9.97 2.91
C ILE A 103 -2.80 8.48 2.77
N VAL A 104 -2.38 7.83 3.87
CA VAL A 104 -2.05 6.40 3.88
C VAL A 104 -3.28 5.57 3.59
N ALA A 105 -4.44 5.88 4.20
CA ALA A 105 -5.69 5.18 3.93
C ALA A 105 -6.09 5.26 2.44
N ALA A 106 -5.99 6.44 1.82
CA ALA A 106 -6.28 6.60 0.40
C ALA A 106 -5.28 5.82 -0.47
N ALA A 107 -3.99 5.86 -0.13
CA ALA A 107 -2.97 5.09 -0.84
C ALA A 107 -3.22 3.57 -0.73
N CYS A 108 -3.61 3.08 0.45
CA CYS A 108 -3.99 1.70 0.70
C CYS A 108 -5.19 1.26 -0.16
N LEU A 109 -6.23 2.10 -0.33
CA LEU A 109 -7.33 1.77 -1.25
C LEU A 109 -6.88 1.65 -2.71
N ALA A 110 -5.82 2.38 -3.07
CA ALA A 110 -5.37 2.52 -4.44
C ALA A 110 -4.28 1.51 -4.86
N HIS A 111 -3.59 0.87 -3.90
CA HIS A 111 -2.39 0.07 -4.16
C HIS A 111 -2.63 -0.99 -5.25
N ASP A 112 -3.80 -1.62 -5.22
CA ASP A 112 -4.18 -2.75 -6.06
C ASP A 112 -4.98 -2.41 -7.33
N LEU A 113 -5.19 -1.11 -7.61
CA LEU A 113 -6.04 -0.64 -8.71
C LEU A 113 -5.57 -1.11 -10.09
N GLY A 114 -4.25 -1.08 -10.29
CA GLY A 114 -3.59 -1.33 -11.56
C GLY A 114 -3.40 -2.81 -11.90
N ASN A 115 -3.64 -3.72 -10.95
CA ASN A 115 -3.45 -5.15 -11.19
C ASN A 115 -4.35 -5.65 -12.34
N PRO A 116 -3.81 -6.43 -13.30
CA PRO A 116 -4.61 -6.97 -14.39
C PRO A 116 -5.54 -8.09 -13.88
N PRO A 117 -6.49 -8.56 -14.69
CA PRO A 117 -7.16 -9.83 -14.43
C PRO A 117 -6.13 -10.94 -14.18
N PHE A 118 -6.42 -11.84 -13.23
CA PHE A 118 -5.52 -12.93 -12.83
C PHE A 118 -4.18 -12.50 -12.20
N GLY A 119 -4.05 -11.26 -11.73
CA GLY A 119 -2.89 -10.79 -10.95
C GLY A 119 -1.56 -11.01 -11.68
N HIS A 120 -0.56 -11.55 -10.98
CA HIS A 120 0.77 -11.81 -11.55
C HIS A 120 0.76 -12.68 -12.81
N SER A 121 -0.19 -13.62 -12.94
CA SER A 121 -0.33 -14.42 -14.17
C SER A 121 -0.76 -13.55 -15.36
N GLY A 122 -1.64 -12.57 -15.11
CA GLY A 122 -2.03 -11.57 -16.10
C GLY A 122 -0.88 -10.67 -16.51
N GLU A 123 -0.06 -10.21 -15.56
CA GLU A 123 1.16 -9.43 -15.84
C GLU A 123 2.10 -10.19 -16.77
N LYS A 124 2.41 -11.46 -16.41
CA LYS A 124 3.27 -12.34 -17.23
C LYS A 124 2.70 -12.56 -18.63
N THR A 125 1.38 -12.71 -18.75
CA THR A 125 0.73 -12.93 -20.05
C THR A 125 0.79 -11.69 -20.93
N ILE A 126 0.61 -10.50 -20.36
CA ILE A 126 0.78 -9.23 -21.08
C ILE A 126 2.24 -9.10 -21.55
N GLY A 127 3.20 -9.34 -20.66
CA GLY A 127 4.62 -9.31 -21.01
C GLY A 127 4.97 -10.28 -22.14
N ALA A 128 4.55 -11.54 -22.03
CA ALA A 128 4.76 -12.59 -23.03
C ALA A 128 4.14 -12.25 -24.39
N TYR A 129 2.94 -11.66 -24.39
CA TYR A 129 2.29 -11.23 -25.64
C TYR A 129 3.16 -10.25 -26.44
N PHE A 130 3.84 -9.32 -25.76
CA PHE A 130 4.74 -8.36 -26.40
C PHE A 130 6.14 -8.95 -26.66
N SER A 131 6.69 -9.78 -25.78
CA SER A 131 8.07 -10.27 -25.89
C SER A 131 8.25 -11.42 -26.88
N GLU A 132 7.27 -12.32 -26.96
CA GLU A 132 7.34 -13.56 -27.76
C GLU A 132 6.08 -13.83 -28.60
N GLY A 133 4.99 -13.10 -28.35
CA GLY A 133 3.72 -13.26 -29.04
C GLY A 133 3.50 -12.34 -30.24
N ALA A 134 2.23 -12.23 -30.66
CA ALA A 134 1.83 -11.40 -31.79
C ALA A 134 2.13 -9.90 -31.59
N GLY A 135 2.30 -9.45 -30.34
CA GLY A 135 2.68 -8.08 -30.01
C GLY A 135 4.05 -7.68 -30.57
N MET A 136 4.96 -8.63 -30.82
CA MET A 136 6.29 -8.36 -31.40
C MET A 136 6.23 -7.55 -32.70
N ALA A 137 5.19 -7.75 -33.52
CA ALA A 137 4.99 -7.00 -34.76
C ALA A 137 4.86 -5.48 -34.53
N LEU A 138 4.51 -5.06 -33.31
CA LEU A 138 4.35 -3.66 -32.94
C LEU A 138 5.66 -2.99 -32.47
N ARG A 139 6.75 -3.75 -32.25
CA ARG A 139 7.99 -3.25 -31.64
C ARG A 139 8.56 -2.02 -32.33
N GLN A 140 8.50 -1.97 -33.65
CA GLN A 140 9.00 -0.84 -34.45
C GLN A 140 8.27 0.49 -34.21
N HIS A 141 7.10 0.47 -33.57
CA HIS A 141 6.31 1.67 -33.26
C HIS A 141 6.63 2.27 -31.89
N PHE A 142 7.53 1.65 -31.12
CA PHE A 142 7.86 2.06 -29.77
C PHE A 142 9.35 2.32 -29.62
N THR A 143 9.70 3.25 -28.73
CA THR A 143 11.08 3.40 -28.25
C THR A 143 11.48 2.17 -27.43
N ALA A 144 12.79 2.02 -27.16
CA ALA A 144 13.29 0.93 -26.33
C ALA A 144 12.67 0.95 -24.92
N GLU A 145 12.53 2.11 -24.31
CA GLU A 145 11.96 2.30 -22.96
C GLU A 145 10.47 1.93 -22.92
N GLN A 146 9.70 2.43 -23.89
CA GLN A 146 8.28 2.06 -24.02
C GLN A 146 8.09 0.57 -24.31
N TRP A 147 9.01 -0.04 -25.07
CA TRP A 147 8.98 -1.48 -25.29
C TRP A 147 9.29 -2.28 -24.02
N THR A 148 10.22 -1.80 -23.19
CA THR A 148 10.48 -2.37 -21.86
C THR A 148 9.23 -2.31 -20.99
N ASP A 149 8.52 -1.18 -20.94
CA ASP A 149 7.24 -1.05 -20.21
C ASP A 149 6.19 -2.09 -20.63
N LEU A 150 6.07 -2.35 -21.94
CA LEU A 150 5.09 -3.30 -22.48
C LEU A 150 5.47 -4.75 -22.18
N THR A 151 6.74 -5.08 -22.29
CA THR A 151 7.27 -6.44 -22.04
C THR A 151 7.40 -6.77 -20.56
N HIS A 152 7.50 -5.75 -19.70
CA HIS A 152 7.58 -5.86 -18.25
C HIS A 152 6.38 -5.13 -17.62
N PHE A 153 5.15 -5.45 -18.03
CA PHE A 153 3.98 -4.81 -17.46
C PHE A 153 3.89 -5.08 -15.94
N GLU A 154 3.64 -4.03 -15.15
CA GLU A 154 3.65 -4.10 -13.68
C GLU A 154 2.45 -3.35 -13.08
N GLY A 155 1.76 -3.99 -12.13
CA GLY A 155 0.53 -3.52 -11.53
C GLY A 155 0.64 -2.22 -10.73
N ASN A 156 1.72 -1.99 -9.98
CA ASN A 156 1.98 -0.74 -9.24
C ASN A 156 2.17 0.44 -10.20
N ALA A 157 2.96 0.25 -11.27
CA ALA A 157 3.10 1.26 -12.33
C ALA A 157 1.75 1.57 -12.97
N ASN A 158 0.92 0.54 -13.20
CA ASN A 158 -0.43 0.73 -13.72
C ASN A 158 -1.41 1.34 -12.71
N SER A 159 -1.21 1.15 -11.40
CA SER A 159 -1.99 1.81 -10.34
C SER A 159 -1.74 3.32 -10.41
N PHE A 160 -0.48 3.74 -10.51
CA PHE A 160 -0.12 5.14 -10.71
C PHE A 160 -0.73 5.71 -12.00
N ARG A 161 -0.54 5.01 -13.14
CA ARG A 161 -1.13 5.38 -14.43
C ARG A 161 -2.65 5.54 -14.35
N THR A 162 -3.36 4.64 -13.68
CA THR A 162 -4.83 4.67 -13.57
C THR A 162 -5.34 5.95 -12.90
N LEU A 163 -4.55 6.52 -11.99
CA LEU A 163 -4.89 7.71 -11.23
C LEU A 163 -4.50 9.01 -11.94
N VAL A 164 -3.32 9.05 -12.54
CA VAL A 164 -2.77 10.28 -13.12
C VAL A 164 -3.14 10.49 -14.59
N HIS A 165 -3.35 9.41 -15.34
CA HIS A 165 -3.61 9.47 -16.75
C HIS A 165 -5.05 9.96 -17.03
N GLN A 166 -5.17 10.86 -17.99
CA GLN A 166 -6.44 11.48 -18.37
C GLN A 166 -7.40 10.47 -19.01
N PHE A 167 -6.89 9.51 -19.80
CA PHE A 167 -7.71 8.67 -20.68
C PHE A 167 -8.70 9.52 -21.50
N ASN A 168 -9.67 8.88 -22.17
CA ASN A 168 -10.69 9.64 -22.87
C ASN A 168 -11.72 10.22 -21.89
N GLY A 169 -11.92 11.54 -21.92
CA GLY A 169 -13.02 12.21 -21.21
C GLY A 169 -12.77 12.60 -19.75
N ARG A 170 -11.58 12.36 -19.16
CA ARG A 170 -11.25 12.99 -17.85
C ARG A 170 -10.61 14.36 -18.07
N ARG A 171 -10.55 15.13 -16.99
CA ARG A 171 -9.82 16.40 -16.92
C ARG A 171 -8.30 16.19 -16.87
N PRO A 172 -7.50 17.25 -17.10
CA PRO A 172 -6.08 17.24 -16.77
C PRO A 172 -5.84 16.72 -15.35
N GLY A 173 -4.83 15.85 -15.19
CA GLY A 173 -4.49 15.20 -13.92
C GLY A 173 -5.35 14.01 -13.52
N GLY A 174 -6.22 13.51 -14.41
CA GLY A 174 -6.96 12.27 -14.20
C GLY A 174 -7.94 12.39 -13.03
N PHE A 175 -7.65 11.69 -11.93
CA PHE A 175 -8.42 11.77 -10.69
C PHE A 175 -8.23 13.09 -9.93
N ALA A 176 -7.17 13.85 -10.25
CA ALA A 176 -6.66 15.01 -9.50
C ALA A 176 -6.51 14.74 -8.00
N MET A 177 -5.79 13.65 -7.70
CA MET A 177 -5.36 13.29 -6.36
C MET A 177 -4.30 14.29 -5.87
N THR A 178 -4.16 14.42 -4.55
CA THR A 178 -3.08 15.21 -3.94
C THR A 178 -1.72 14.58 -4.21
N TYR A 179 -0.68 15.41 -4.24
CA TYR A 179 0.70 14.98 -4.53
C TYR A 179 1.19 13.98 -3.48
N SER A 180 0.91 14.20 -2.20
CA SER A 180 1.30 13.26 -1.14
C SER A 180 0.66 11.88 -1.29
N THR A 181 -0.65 11.82 -1.64
CA THR A 181 -1.32 10.54 -1.91
C THR A 181 -0.68 9.84 -3.11
N LEU A 182 -0.46 10.56 -4.21
CA LEU A 182 0.16 10.00 -5.41
C LEU A 182 1.57 9.45 -5.15
N ALA A 183 2.42 10.20 -4.43
CA ALA A 183 3.76 9.76 -4.08
C ALA A 183 3.75 8.56 -3.12
N THR A 184 2.77 8.47 -2.22
CA THR A 184 2.62 7.36 -1.28
C THR A 184 2.22 6.05 -1.96
N ILE A 185 1.55 6.12 -3.11
CA ILE A 185 1.15 4.93 -3.90
C ILE A 185 2.35 4.34 -4.66
N VAL A 186 3.38 5.13 -4.96
CA VAL A 186 4.53 4.72 -5.76
C VAL A 186 5.56 4.00 -4.87
N LYS A 187 5.40 2.68 -4.72
CA LYS A 187 6.29 1.79 -3.95
C LYS A 187 7.72 1.72 -4.51
N TYR A 188 7.84 1.82 -5.83
CA TYR A 188 9.09 1.66 -6.57
C TYR A 188 9.35 2.90 -7.44
N PRO A 189 9.85 4.01 -6.87
CA PRO A 189 9.87 5.31 -7.54
C PRO A 189 11.00 5.46 -8.58
N TYR A 190 10.96 4.59 -9.59
CA TYR A 190 11.89 4.50 -10.71
C TYR A 190 11.19 3.82 -11.91
N PRO A 191 11.69 4.02 -13.15
CA PRO A 191 11.10 3.46 -14.36
C PRO A 191 11.48 2.00 -14.59
N SER A 192 10.79 1.33 -15.52
CA SER A 192 11.01 -0.08 -15.88
C SER A 192 12.45 -0.40 -16.33
N ALA A 193 13.10 0.54 -17.02
CA ALA A 193 14.50 0.42 -17.45
C ALA A 193 15.49 0.28 -16.28
N GLN A 194 15.08 0.68 -15.07
CA GLN A 194 15.87 0.58 -13.85
C GLN A 194 15.29 -0.46 -12.88
N ALA A 195 14.39 -1.34 -13.35
CA ALA A 195 13.85 -2.42 -12.54
C ALA A 195 14.96 -3.38 -12.10
N GLY A 196 14.85 -3.85 -10.85
CA GLY A 196 15.76 -4.87 -10.32
C GLY A 196 15.41 -6.27 -10.82
N PRO A 197 16.05 -7.32 -10.28
CA PRO A 197 15.75 -8.72 -10.62
C PRO A 197 14.30 -9.14 -10.31
N ASP A 198 13.61 -8.43 -9.43
CA ASP A 198 12.20 -8.64 -9.10
C ASP A 198 11.24 -8.08 -10.16
N GLY A 199 11.77 -7.33 -11.13
CA GLY A 199 11.01 -6.70 -12.22
C GLY A 199 10.08 -5.58 -11.75
N LYS A 200 10.23 -5.08 -10.52
CA LYS A 200 9.32 -4.09 -9.92
C LYS A 200 9.73 -2.66 -10.26
N PHE A 201 8.77 -1.82 -10.62
CA PHE A 201 8.93 -0.37 -10.88
C PHE A 201 7.56 0.32 -10.69
N GLY A 202 7.55 1.65 -10.60
CA GLY A 202 6.40 2.39 -10.06
C GLY A 202 5.72 3.35 -11.02
N PHE A 203 6.28 3.55 -12.21
CA PHE A 203 5.65 4.33 -13.28
C PHE A 203 6.21 3.91 -14.65
N PHE A 204 5.35 3.95 -15.65
CA PHE A 204 5.75 3.79 -17.05
C PHE A 204 6.44 5.07 -17.55
N THR A 205 7.16 4.94 -18.67
CA THR A 205 7.81 6.05 -19.38
C THR A 205 6.84 7.20 -19.66
N THR A 206 5.57 6.89 -19.95
CA THR A 206 4.51 7.89 -20.18
C THR A 206 4.14 8.72 -18.95
N GLU A 207 4.33 8.17 -17.76
CA GLU A 207 3.98 8.81 -16.50
C GLU A 207 5.21 9.36 -15.75
N GLN A 208 6.42 9.04 -16.19
CA GLN A 208 7.65 9.52 -15.57
C GLN A 208 7.67 11.06 -15.39
N PRO A 209 7.38 11.90 -16.40
CA PRO A 209 7.40 13.37 -16.22
C PRO A 209 6.41 13.87 -15.15
N ILE A 210 5.30 13.14 -14.94
CA ILE A 210 4.32 13.47 -13.90
C ILE A 210 4.93 13.18 -12.52
N PHE A 211 5.58 12.02 -12.36
CA PHE A 211 6.21 11.66 -11.10
C PHE A 211 7.38 12.58 -10.76
N GLU A 212 8.24 12.92 -11.72
CA GLU A 212 9.37 13.85 -11.52
C GLU A 212 8.90 15.22 -10.98
N ARG A 213 7.78 15.73 -11.52
CA ARG A 213 7.15 16.95 -11.01
C ARG A 213 6.65 16.80 -9.57
N ILE A 214 6.00 15.68 -9.25
CA ILE A 214 5.51 15.40 -7.89
C ILE A 214 6.71 15.29 -6.93
N ALA A 215 7.74 14.54 -7.29
CA ALA A 215 8.95 14.36 -6.49
C ALA A 215 9.66 15.69 -6.22
N THR A 216 9.80 16.52 -7.26
CA THR A 216 10.39 17.87 -7.15
C THR A 216 9.62 18.75 -6.18
N GLU A 217 8.30 18.81 -6.30
CA GLU A 217 7.43 19.60 -5.42
C GLU A 217 7.55 19.16 -3.96
N LEU A 218 7.44 17.85 -3.71
CA LEU A 218 7.49 17.26 -2.38
C LEU A 218 8.91 17.24 -1.77
N GLY A 219 9.94 17.52 -2.58
CA GLY A 219 11.34 17.45 -2.14
C GLY A 219 11.81 16.03 -1.86
N ILE A 220 11.29 15.07 -2.62
CA ILE A 220 11.76 13.68 -2.60
C ILE A 220 13.17 13.66 -3.22
N LEU A 221 14.10 13.01 -2.54
CA LEU A 221 15.49 12.95 -2.99
C LEU A 221 15.59 12.10 -4.27
N GLU A 222 16.28 12.61 -5.27
CA GLU A 222 16.72 11.83 -6.42
C GLU A 222 18.03 11.12 -6.06
N LEU A 223 18.07 9.79 -6.22
CA LEU A 223 19.22 8.95 -5.91
C LEU A 223 20.13 8.82 -7.13
N GLU A 224 19.51 8.59 -8.29
CA GLU A 224 20.12 8.47 -9.61
C GLU A 224 19.15 9.10 -10.62
N PRO A 225 19.60 9.54 -11.81
CA PRO A 225 18.71 10.14 -12.80
C PRO A 225 17.44 9.32 -13.06
N GLY A 226 16.27 9.87 -12.71
CA GLY A 226 14.96 9.22 -12.86
C GLY A 226 14.59 8.20 -11.77
N ARG A 227 15.45 7.98 -10.78
CA ARG A 227 15.20 7.12 -9.61
C ARG A 227 15.25 7.92 -8.32
N TYR A 228 14.18 7.82 -7.56
CA TYR A 228 13.95 8.63 -6.38
C TYR A 228 13.96 7.77 -5.11
N CYS A 229 14.08 8.42 -3.96
CA CYS A 229 13.74 7.81 -2.68
C CYS A 229 12.24 7.53 -2.61
N ARG A 230 11.86 6.51 -1.84
CA ARG A 230 10.46 6.30 -1.45
C ARG A 230 9.97 7.49 -0.64
N HIS A 231 8.73 7.92 -0.89
CA HIS A 231 8.05 8.81 0.05
C HIS A 231 7.93 8.09 1.40
N PRO A 232 8.17 8.74 2.56
CA PRO A 232 8.18 8.05 3.85
C PRO A 232 6.90 7.25 4.15
N LEU A 233 5.74 7.76 3.75
CA LEU A 233 4.46 7.07 3.98
C LEU A 233 4.29 5.77 3.18
N VAL A 234 5.13 5.51 2.15
CA VAL A 234 5.16 4.23 1.42
C VAL A 234 5.46 3.08 2.37
N TYR A 235 6.35 3.28 3.36
CA TYR A 235 6.68 2.24 4.33
C TYR A 235 5.48 1.85 5.21
N LEU A 236 4.56 2.79 5.46
CA LEU A 236 3.32 2.51 6.20
C LEU A 236 2.31 1.77 5.31
N LEU A 237 2.22 2.15 4.04
CA LEU A 237 1.42 1.42 3.04
C LEU A 237 1.89 -0.02 2.92
N GLU A 238 3.19 -0.25 2.70
CA GLU A 238 3.79 -1.59 2.60
C GLU A 238 3.52 -2.41 3.86
N ALA A 239 3.77 -1.85 5.04
CA ALA A 239 3.53 -2.57 6.29
C ALA A 239 2.05 -2.91 6.50
N ALA A 240 1.12 -2.05 6.10
CA ALA A 240 -0.31 -2.34 6.18
C ALA A 240 -0.70 -3.49 5.24
N ASP A 241 -0.18 -3.49 4.01
CA ASP A 241 -0.43 -4.55 3.02
C ASP A 241 0.17 -5.88 3.50
N ASP A 242 1.42 -5.87 3.97
CA ASP A 242 2.12 -7.03 4.53
C ASP A 242 1.37 -7.64 5.74
N ILE A 243 0.90 -6.81 6.68
CA ILE A 243 0.12 -7.26 7.85
C ILE A 243 -1.19 -7.93 7.40
N CYS A 244 -1.93 -7.29 6.49
CA CYS A 244 -3.20 -7.83 6.01
C CYS A 244 -3.00 -9.13 5.24
N TYR A 245 -2.09 -9.12 4.26
CA TYR A 245 -1.76 -10.30 3.46
C TYR A 245 -1.41 -11.48 4.37
N GLN A 246 -0.48 -11.29 5.30
CA GLN A 246 0.03 -12.40 6.10
C GLN A 246 -0.99 -12.96 7.09
N ILE A 247 -1.81 -12.11 7.71
CA ILE A 247 -2.74 -12.54 8.78
C ILE A 247 -4.11 -12.93 8.23
N MET A 248 -4.64 -12.20 7.23
CA MET A 248 -5.96 -12.47 6.67
C MET A 248 -5.95 -13.71 5.77
N ASP A 249 -4.84 -13.99 5.07
CA ASP A 249 -4.74 -15.21 4.27
C ASP A 249 -4.76 -16.48 5.13
N ILE A 250 -4.26 -16.42 6.37
CA ILE A 250 -4.41 -17.53 7.33
C ILE A 250 -5.87 -17.73 7.71
N GLU A 251 -6.60 -16.64 7.98
CA GLU A 251 -8.03 -16.71 8.30
C GLU A 251 -8.82 -17.31 7.12
N ASP A 252 -8.53 -16.88 5.90
CA ASP A 252 -9.17 -17.44 4.71
C ASP A 252 -8.78 -18.91 4.48
N GLY A 253 -7.51 -19.27 4.72
CA GLY A 253 -7.03 -20.66 4.70
C GLY A 253 -7.78 -21.54 5.71
N HIS A 254 -8.07 -21.02 6.90
CA HIS A 254 -8.89 -21.69 7.90
C HIS A 254 -10.35 -21.84 7.46
N LYS A 255 -10.98 -20.77 6.96
CA LYS A 255 -12.36 -20.80 6.44
C LYS A 255 -12.53 -21.79 5.30
N LEU A 256 -11.51 -21.91 4.45
CA LEU A 256 -11.44 -22.88 3.35
C LEU A 256 -11.06 -24.30 3.81
N ARG A 257 -10.78 -24.52 5.10
CA ARG A 257 -10.34 -25.79 5.69
C ARG A 257 -9.04 -26.33 5.08
N ILE A 258 -8.19 -25.44 4.60
CA ILE A 258 -6.84 -25.75 4.15
C ILE A 258 -5.93 -25.92 5.37
N ILE A 259 -6.15 -25.09 6.39
CA ILE A 259 -5.46 -25.10 7.68
C ILE A 259 -6.49 -25.38 8.76
N ASP A 260 -6.18 -26.24 9.73
CA ASP A 260 -7.12 -26.54 10.80
C ASP A 260 -7.14 -25.45 11.90
N THR A 261 -8.07 -25.58 12.84
CA THR A 261 -8.28 -24.57 13.89
C THR A 261 -7.11 -24.51 14.86
N ASP A 262 -6.57 -25.66 15.27
CA ASP A 262 -5.51 -25.72 16.28
C ASP A 262 -4.18 -25.22 15.70
N GLU A 263 -3.91 -25.54 14.44
CA GLU A 263 -2.80 -25.01 13.68
C GLU A 263 -2.91 -23.48 13.53
N THR A 264 -4.08 -22.98 13.13
CA THR A 264 -4.33 -21.53 13.00
C THR A 264 -4.12 -20.79 14.33
N ILE A 265 -4.67 -21.33 15.43
CA ILE A 265 -4.46 -20.77 16.77
C ILE A 265 -2.98 -20.80 17.14
N GLY A 266 -2.27 -21.90 16.86
CA GLY A 266 -0.84 -22.03 17.11
C GLY A 266 0.00 -20.99 16.37
N LEU A 267 -0.31 -20.75 15.09
CA LEU A 267 0.34 -19.72 14.28
C LEU A 267 0.13 -18.32 14.85
N LEU A 268 -1.11 -17.94 15.19
CA LEU A 268 -1.42 -16.61 15.71
C LEU A 268 -0.88 -16.37 17.13
N LEU A 269 -0.84 -17.40 17.98
CA LEU A 269 -0.25 -17.30 19.32
C LEU A 269 1.28 -17.16 19.28
N ALA A 270 1.95 -17.59 18.20
CA ALA A 270 3.41 -17.50 18.07
C ALA A 270 3.95 -16.05 17.99
N PHE A 271 3.08 -15.05 17.85
CA PHE A 271 3.45 -13.63 17.82
C PHE A 271 3.68 -13.03 19.21
N VAL A 272 3.23 -13.70 20.26
CA VAL A 272 3.21 -13.16 21.63
C VAL A 272 3.88 -14.09 22.62
N ASP A 273 4.35 -13.51 23.73
CA ASP A 273 4.97 -14.24 24.84
C ASP A 273 3.98 -15.17 25.58
N ASP A 274 4.51 -16.08 26.39
CA ASP A 274 3.72 -17.10 27.09
C ASP A 274 2.64 -16.50 28.00
N ASP A 275 2.91 -15.36 28.64
CA ASP A 275 1.94 -14.69 29.53
C ASP A 275 0.73 -14.17 28.73
N ARG A 276 0.99 -13.54 27.59
CA ARG A 276 -0.05 -13.11 26.64
C ARG A 276 -0.76 -14.30 26.02
N GLN A 277 -0.07 -15.39 25.68
CA GLN A 277 -0.71 -16.60 25.18
C GLN A 277 -1.70 -17.18 26.19
N GLN A 278 -1.31 -17.29 27.47
CA GLN A 278 -2.20 -17.76 28.53
C GLN A 278 -3.42 -16.85 28.71
N HIS A 279 -3.23 -15.53 28.63
CA HIS A 279 -4.35 -14.60 28.64
C HIS A 279 -5.30 -14.81 27.44
N MET A 280 -4.77 -14.88 26.22
CA MET A 280 -5.57 -15.09 25.01
C MET A 280 -6.33 -16.41 25.04
N ARG A 281 -5.71 -17.49 25.54
CA ARG A 281 -6.38 -18.80 25.71
C ARG A 281 -7.57 -18.71 26.68
N ARG A 282 -7.40 -18.06 27.82
CA ARG A 282 -8.50 -17.83 28.78
C ARG A 282 -9.65 -17.03 28.18
N VAL A 283 -9.37 -16.01 27.36
CA VAL A 283 -10.42 -15.27 26.65
C VAL A 283 -11.14 -16.19 25.65
N MET A 284 -10.40 -16.98 24.88
CA MET A 284 -10.99 -17.92 23.91
C MET A 284 -11.84 -19.02 24.55
N GLU A 285 -11.59 -19.42 25.80
CA GLU A 285 -12.46 -20.37 26.53
C GLU A 285 -13.90 -19.85 26.70
N THR A 286 -14.09 -18.52 26.69
CA THR A 286 -15.42 -17.89 26.76
C THR A 286 -16.15 -17.84 25.42
N VAL A 287 -15.48 -18.22 24.32
CA VAL A 287 -16.00 -18.16 22.96
C VAL A 287 -16.23 -19.58 22.46
N ALA A 288 -17.46 -19.91 22.04
CA ALA A 288 -17.77 -21.25 21.54
C ALA A 288 -17.39 -21.45 20.07
N ASP A 289 -17.61 -20.43 19.22
CA ASP A 289 -17.37 -20.50 17.78
C ASP A 289 -15.87 -20.43 17.44
N PRO A 290 -15.29 -21.44 16.75
CA PRO A 290 -13.92 -21.41 16.28
C PRO A 290 -13.57 -20.19 15.41
N ASN A 291 -14.49 -19.70 14.59
CA ASN A 291 -14.24 -18.55 13.71
C ASN A 291 -14.10 -17.26 14.53
N GLU A 292 -14.93 -17.08 15.56
CA GLU A 292 -14.84 -15.93 16.48
C GLU A 292 -13.54 -15.95 17.29
N LYS A 293 -13.04 -17.13 17.67
CA LYS A 293 -11.71 -17.26 18.31
C LYS A 293 -10.61 -16.74 17.40
N ILE A 294 -10.64 -17.12 16.12
CA ILE A 294 -9.64 -16.71 15.13
C ILE A 294 -9.76 -15.21 14.85
N ALA A 295 -10.98 -14.68 14.71
CA ALA A 295 -11.21 -13.25 14.53
C ALA A 295 -10.67 -12.43 15.71
N TYR A 296 -10.84 -12.90 16.96
CA TYR A 296 -10.26 -12.29 18.16
C TYR A 296 -8.73 -12.30 18.13
N LEU A 297 -8.12 -13.45 17.85
CA LEU A 297 -6.66 -13.58 17.76
C LEU A 297 -6.11 -12.66 16.66
N ARG A 298 -6.69 -12.70 15.46
CA ARG A 298 -6.35 -11.80 14.35
C ARG A 298 -6.37 -10.34 14.78
N SER A 299 -7.47 -9.88 15.38
CA SER A 299 -7.60 -8.48 15.83
C SER A 299 -6.48 -8.11 16.81
N SER A 300 -6.16 -9.01 17.73
CA SER A 300 -5.10 -8.82 18.72
C SER A 300 -3.70 -8.76 18.08
N ILE A 301 -3.42 -9.63 17.10
CA ILE A 301 -2.13 -9.68 16.41
C ILE A 301 -1.97 -8.49 15.45
N VAL A 302 -3.01 -8.11 14.71
CA VAL A 302 -3.02 -6.90 13.88
C VAL A 302 -2.73 -5.68 14.74
N GLY A 303 -3.39 -5.54 15.90
CA GLY A 303 -3.13 -4.46 16.84
C GLY A 303 -1.68 -4.43 17.35
N LEU A 304 -1.09 -5.60 17.64
CA LEU A 304 0.32 -5.71 18.02
C LEU A 304 1.25 -5.24 16.90
N LEU A 305 1.06 -5.74 15.68
CA LEU A 305 1.90 -5.41 14.53
C LEU A 305 1.79 -3.93 14.15
N VAL A 306 0.58 -3.35 14.21
CA VAL A 306 0.37 -1.91 14.02
C VAL A 306 1.21 -1.09 15.00
N GLN A 307 1.20 -1.42 16.28
CA GLN A 307 1.99 -0.69 17.28
C GLN A 307 3.49 -0.85 17.06
N GLN A 308 3.96 -2.05 16.75
CA GLN A 308 5.39 -2.31 16.55
C GLN A 308 5.91 -1.69 15.25
N CYS A 309 5.17 -1.76 14.14
CA CYS A 309 5.53 -1.09 12.89
C CYS A 309 5.51 0.44 13.04
N ALA A 310 4.55 1.00 13.80
CA ALA A 310 4.53 2.43 14.10
C ALA A 310 5.80 2.86 14.86
N MET A 311 6.23 2.06 15.84
CA MET A 311 7.46 2.33 16.59
C MET A 311 8.69 2.20 15.70
N ALA A 312 8.79 1.11 14.93
CA ALA A 312 9.88 0.90 13.98
C ALA A 312 10.01 2.06 12.99
N PHE A 313 8.89 2.61 12.50
CA PHE A 313 8.90 3.80 11.65
C PHE A 313 9.47 5.02 12.37
N VAL A 314 9.00 5.31 13.59
CA VAL A 314 9.41 6.49 14.36
C VAL A 314 10.88 6.42 14.77
N ASP A 315 11.35 5.24 15.19
CA ASP A 315 12.74 5.00 15.58
C ASP A 315 13.70 5.15 14.39
N ASN A 316 13.24 4.79 13.19
CA ASN A 316 14.02 4.88 11.95
C ASN A 316 13.70 6.14 11.12
N GLU A 317 12.91 7.07 11.63
CA GLU A 317 12.39 8.21 10.87
C GLU A 317 13.50 9.03 10.21
N GLN A 318 14.61 9.29 10.91
CA GLN A 318 15.74 10.02 10.33
C GLN A 318 16.38 9.27 9.15
N LEU A 319 16.53 7.94 9.24
CA LEU A 319 17.08 7.13 8.16
C LEU A 319 16.15 7.11 6.95
N ILE A 320 14.84 6.99 7.18
CA ILE A 320 13.81 7.06 6.15
C ILE A 320 13.85 8.44 5.45
N MET A 321 13.88 9.52 6.22
CA MET A 321 13.90 10.90 5.71
C MET A 321 15.17 11.24 4.90
N GLN A 322 16.25 10.51 5.14
CA GLN A 322 17.52 10.63 4.43
C GLN A 322 17.67 9.65 3.26
N GLY A 323 16.67 8.79 3.01
CA GLY A 323 16.73 7.79 1.93
C GLY A 323 17.71 6.64 2.20
N ARG A 324 18.08 6.40 3.46
CA ARG A 324 19.07 5.40 3.87
C ARG A 324 18.48 4.17 4.55
N PHE A 325 17.16 4.15 4.75
CA PHE A 325 16.46 3.02 5.35
C PHE A 325 16.26 1.90 4.32
N ASN A 326 16.69 0.69 4.69
CA ASN A 326 16.62 -0.50 3.83
C ASN A 326 15.66 -1.54 4.43
N GLY A 327 14.96 -2.27 3.56
CA GLY A 327 13.97 -3.29 3.95
C GLY A 327 12.58 -2.69 4.22
N CYS A 328 11.72 -3.49 4.85
CA CYS A 328 10.36 -3.10 5.25
C CYS A 328 10.26 -2.91 6.77
N LEU A 329 9.20 -2.28 7.26
CA LEU A 329 9.05 -2.03 8.72
C LEU A 329 8.94 -3.33 9.53
N ILE A 330 8.38 -4.39 8.96
CA ILE A 330 8.25 -5.71 9.59
C ILE A 330 9.62 -6.30 9.95
N ASP A 331 10.69 -5.98 9.21
CA ASP A 331 12.04 -6.45 9.54
C ASP A 331 12.60 -5.81 10.81
N HIS A 332 12.05 -4.68 11.25
CA HIS A 332 12.53 -3.88 12.38
C HIS A 332 11.61 -3.94 13.61
N ILE A 333 10.62 -4.83 13.61
CA ILE A 333 9.78 -5.09 14.79
C ILE A 333 10.47 -6.05 15.77
N GLU A 334 9.84 -6.27 16.93
CA GLU A 334 10.39 -7.13 17.98
C GLU A 334 10.66 -8.56 17.46
N PRO A 335 11.78 -9.19 17.87
CA PRO A 335 12.19 -10.50 17.34
C PRO A 335 11.12 -11.59 17.44
N LEU A 336 10.32 -11.60 18.51
CA LEU A 336 9.26 -12.57 18.71
C LEU A 336 8.14 -12.41 17.69
N ALA A 337 7.61 -11.19 17.52
CA ALA A 337 6.56 -10.90 16.55
C ALA A 337 7.05 -11.14 15.11
N ARG A 338 8.31 -10.78 14.81
CA ARG A 338 8.94 -11.05 13.51
C ARG A 338 9.08 -12.55 13.23
N SER A 339 9.40 -13.35 14.24
CA SER A 339 9.44 -14.81 14.13
C SER A 339 8.04 -15.38 13.88
N GLY A 340 7.02 -14.89 14.59
CA GLY A 340 5.62 -15.22 14.34
C GLY A 340 5.21 -14.92 12.91
N TYR A 341 5.51 -13.71 12.42
CA TYR A 341 5.24 -13.29 11.04
C TYR A 341 5.85 -14.26 10.01
N ARG A 342 7.13 -14.61 10.17
CA ARG A 342 7.84 -15.54 9.28
C ARG A 342 7.29 -16.97 9.31
N ARG A 343 6.67 -17.40 10.40
CA ARG A 343 6.04 -18.73 10.49
C ARG A 343 4.74 -18.82 9.70
N CYS A 344 4.11 -17.68 9.44
CA CYS A 344 2.88 -17.61 8.66
C CYS A 344 3.14 -17.57 7.14
N ALA A 345 4.35 -17.17 6.73
CA ALA A 345 4.75 -16.85 5.36
C ALA A 345 4.96 -18.07 4.45
#